data_AF-A0A453BQ54-F1
#
_entry.id   AF-A0A453BQ54-F1
#
_cell.length_a   1.000
_cell.length_b   1.000
_cell.length_c   1.000
_cell.angle_alpha   90.00
_cell.angle_beta   90.00
_cell.angle_gamma   90.00
#
_symmetry.space_group_name_H-M   'P 1'
#
loop_
_entity.id
_entity.type
_entity.pdbx_description
1 polymer ?
#
loop_
_entity_poly.entity_id
_entity_poly.type
_entity_poly.pdbx_seq_one_letter_code
_entity_poly.pdbx_strand_id
1 'polypeptide(L)'
;MADTVQYRLERMSDELDDLERRGLFTRAELAEVVRRRRDFEFRLRRHSPRKADFLDYIAYLLRVDALRDLRKRAIIRATPNPTHSDEDNDTNEDGKKRKKRKKKWAKSISDFAGVLRVLDVYRMATVRFKGDLDLWFRYLEFCRQKGHGRMKQHI
;
A
#
# COMPACT_ATOMS: atom_id res chain seq x y z
N MET A 1 -9.48 -15.63 -18.91
CA MET A 1 -8.78 -15.89 -17.62
C MET A 1 -7.48 -15.09 -17.54
N ALA A 2 -6.59 -15.19 -18.53
CA ALA A 2 -5.36 -14.42 -18.59
C ALA A 2 -5.62 -12.90 -18.72
N ASP A 3 -6.56 -12.47 -19.56
CA ASP A 3 -6.83 -11.04 -19.79
C ASP A 3 -7.31 -10.30 -18.53
N THR A 4 -8.11 -10.97 -17.70
CA THR A 4 -8.57 -10.42 -16.41
C THR A 4 -7.42 -10.28 -15.41
N VAL A 5 -6.47 -11.21 -15.43
CA VAL A 5 -5.26 -11.14 -14.58
C VAL A 5 -4.37 -10.01 -15.07
N GLN A 6 -4.18 -9.91 -16.39
CA GLN A 6 -3.37 -8.86 -17.01
C GLN A 6 -3.91 -7.45 -16.69
N TYR A 7 -5.21 -7.23 -16.87
CA TYR A 7 -5.87 -5.98 -16.49
C TYR A 7 -5.67 -5.62 -15.01
N ARG A 8 -5.69 -6.61 -14.10
CA ARG A 8 -5.43 -6.37 -12.67
C ARG A 8 -3.99 -6.01 -12.37
N LEU A 9 -3.03 -6.58 -13.12
CA LEU A 9 -1.61 -6.26 -13.01
C LEU A 9 -1.33 -4.85 -13.54
N GLU A 10 -1.93 -4.47 -14.66
CA GLU A 10 -1.79 -3.13 -15.25
C GLU A 10 -2.31 -2.06 -14.29
N ARG A 11 -3.42 -2.29 -13.60
CA ARG A 11 -3.90 -1.37 -12.55
C ARG A 11 -2.94 -1.21 -11.35
N MET A 12 -1.90 -2.03 -11.25
CA MET A 12 -0.87 -1.92 -10.21
C MET A 12 0.42 -1.25 -10.71
N SER A 13 0.55 -0.89 -12.00
CA SER A 13 1.77 -0.26 -12.50
C SER A 13 2.09 1.02 -11.73
N ASP A 14 1.07 1.86 -11.54
CA ASP A 14 1.25 3.20 -10.96
C ASP A 14 1.74 3.14 -9.51
N GLU A 15 1.28 2.16 -8.72
CA GLU A 15 1.77 1.98 -7.34
C GLU A 15 3.20 1.43 -7.30
N LEU A 16 3.59 0.57 -8.24
CA LEU A 16 4.93 -0.02 -8.30
C LEU A 16 5.96 1.00 -8.78
N ASP A 17 5.59 1.81 -9.78
CA ASP A 17 6.39 2.93 -10.26
C ASP A 17 6.64 3.95 -9.14
N ASP A 18 5.62 4.28 -8.35
CA ASP A 18 5.77 5.17 -7.20
C ASP A 18 6.67 4.59 -6.11
N LEU A 19 6.61 3.27 -5.86
CA LEU A 19 7.52 2.59 -4.93
C LEU A 19 8.98 2.65 -5.40
N GLU A 20 9.22 2.51 -6.71
CA GLU A 20 10.55 2.63 -7.31
C GLU A 20 11.07 4.07 -7.21
N ARG A 21 10.28 5.05 -7.68
CA ARG A 21 10.67 6.47 -7.69
C ARG A 21 10.99 7.00 -6.29
N ARG A 22 10.31 6.49 -5.26
CA ARG A 22 10.55 6.86 -3.85
C ARG A 22 11.72 6.10 -3.22
N GLY A 23 12.40 5.23 -3.96
CA GLY A 23 13.51 4.42 -3.47
C GLY A 23 13.12 3.41 -2.41
N LEU A 24 11.84 3.04 -2.31
CA LEU A 24 11.35 2.09 -1.31
C LEU A 24 11.63 0.64 -1.74
N PHE A 25 11.70 0.38 -3.04
CA PHE A 25 12.02 -0.93 -3.60
C PHE A 25 12.91 -0.78 -4.82
N THR A 26 13.74 -1.79 -5.06
CA THR A 26 14.52 -1.90 -6.30
C THR A 26 13.69 -2.55 -7.41
N ARG A 27 14.09 -2.37 -8.67
CA ARG A 27 13.45 -3.03 -9.82
C ARG A 27 13.43 -4.55 -9.68
N ALA A 28 14.51 -5.15 -9.18
CA ALA A 28 14.60 -6.59 -8.98
C ALA A 28 13.57 -7.10 -7.95
N GLU A 29 13.40 -6.36 -6.85
CA GLU A 29 12.39 -6.70 -5.83
C GLU A 29 10.97 -6.51 -6.36
N LEU A 30 10.71 -5.42 -7.10
CA LEU A 30 9.41 -5.17 -7.70
C LEU A 30 9.06 -6.25 -8.75
N ALA A 31 10.04 -6.74 -9.51
CA ALA A 31 9.84 -7.85 -10.43
C ALA A 31 9.37 -9.12 -9.70
N GLU A 32 9.99 -9.46 -8.57
CA GLU A 32 9.53 -10.58 -7.74
C GLU A 32 8.14 -10.31 -7.13
N VAL A 33 7.86 -9.06 -6.75
CA VAL A 33 6.54 -8.68 -6.24
C VAL A 33 5.45 -8.89 -7.29
N VAL A 34 5.69 -8.45 -8.52
CA VAL A 34 4.79 -8.64 -9.67
C VAL A 34 4.60 -10.12 -9.95
N ARG A 35 5.68 -10.90 -9.98
CA ARG A 35 5.63 -12.35 -10.21
C ARG A 35 4.75 -13.05 -9.18
N ARG A 36 4.97 -12.78 -7.89
CA ARG A 36 4.16 -13.35 -6.80
C ARG A 36 2.70 -12.93 -6.87
N ARG A 37 2.41 -11.65 -7.14
CA ARG A 37 1.02 -11.15 -7.28
C ARG A 37 0.31 -11.84 -8.44
N ARG A 38 0.98 -11.99 -9.59
CA ARG A 38 0.46 -12.73 -10.75
C ARG A 38 0.11 -14.17 -10.36
N ASP A 39 0.99 -14.88 -9.67
CA ASP A 39 0.75 -16.26 -9.22
C ASP A 39 -0.48 -16.37 -8.31
N PHE A 40 -0.70 -15.38 -7.42
CA PHE A 40 -1.89 -15.32 -6.58
C PHE A 40 -3.15 -14.99 -7.40
N GLU A 41 -3.11 -14.02 -8.31
CA GLU A 41 -4.26 -13.69 -9.15
C GLU A 41 -4.72 -14.89 -9.97
N PHE A 42 -3.80 -15.69 -10.51
CA PHE A 42 -4.16 -16.95 -11.18
C PHE A 42 -4.81 -17.95 -10.22
N ARG A 43 -4.26 -18.13 -9.00
CA ARG A 43 -4.83 -19.03 -7.98
C ARG A 43 -6.25 -18.64 -7.57
N LEU A 44 -6.47 -17.35 -7.30
CA LEU A 44 -7.77 -16.82 -6.89
C LEU A 44 -8.83 -16.90 -8.01
N ARG A 45 -8.40 -16.97 -9.27
CA ARG A 45 -9.29 -17.07 -10.44
C ARG A 45 -9.54 -18.49 -10.92
N ARG A 46 -8.92 -19.51 -10.31
CA ARG A 46 -9.20 -20.93 -10.64
C ARG A 46 -10.69 -21.23 -10.50
N HIS A 47 -11.16 -22.25 -11.23
CA HIS A 47 -12.57 -22.66 -11.18
C HIS A 47 -13.05 -22.98 -9.75
N SER A 48 -12.18 -23.56 -8.92
CA SER A 48 -12.42 -23.78 -7.49
C SER A 48 -11.32 -23.12 -6.64
N PRO A 49 -11.48 -21.84 -6.26
CA PRO A 49 -10.52 -21.14 -5.40
C PRO A 49 -10.55 -21.71 -3.99
N ARG A 50 -9.38 -21.95 -3.38
CA ARG A 50 -9.29 -22.41 -2.00
C ARG A 50 -9.23 -21.21 -1.06
N LYS A 51 -9.83 -21.33 0.14
CA LYS A 51 -9.72 -20.31 1.18
C LYS A 51 -8.26 -19.97 1.50
N ALA A 52 -7.41 -21.00 1.56
CA ALA A 52 -5.98 -20.85 1.82
C ALA A 52 -5.31 -19.87 0.84
N ASP A 53 -5.67 -19.89 -0.45
CA ASP A 53 -5.07 -19.00 -1.45
C ASP A 53 -5.34 -17.51 -1.14
N PHE A 54 -6.54 -17.19 -0.64
CA PHE A 54 -6.87 -15.82 -0.22
C PHE A 54 -6.09 -15.40 1.01
N LEU A 55 -6.02 -16.29 2.02
CA LEU A 55 -5.29 -16.03 3.26
C LEU A 55 -3.79 -15.86 3.02
N ASP A 56 -3.21 -16.71 2.18
CA ASP A 56 -1.80 -16.64 1.80
C ASP A 56 -1.50 -15.35 1.04
N TYR A 57 -2.41 -14.93 0.15
CA TYR A 57 -2.25 -13.68 -0.58
C TYR A 57 -2.33 -12.46 0.35
N ILE A 58 -3.31 -12.44 1.27
CA ILE A 58 -3.43 -11.39 2.30
C ILE A 58 -2.16 -11.33 3.13
N ALA A 59 -1.68 -12.46 3.63
CA ALA A 59 -0.47 -12.53 4.43
C ALA A 59 0.75 -12.00 3.66
N TYR A 60 0.86 -12.35 2.37
CA TYR A 60 1.89 -11.81 1.49
C TYR A 60 1.79 -10.29 1.32
N LEU A 61 0.61 -9.74 1.04
CA LEU A 61 0.40 -8.30 0.89
C LEU A 61 0.74 -7.53 2.16
N LEU A 62 0.37 -8.07 3.33
CA LEU A 62 0.71 -7.47 4.63
C LEU A 62 2.23 -7.44 4.87
N ARG A 63 2.96 -8.50 4.47
CA ARG A 63 4.43 -8.50 4.56
C ARG A 63 5.07 -7.44 3.67
N VAL A 64 4.56 -7.27 2.44
CA VAL A 64 5.04 -6.21 1.53
C VAL A 64 4.75 -4.82 2.09
N ASP A 65 3.54 -4.58 2.62
CA ASP A 65 3.15 -3.31 3.25
C ASP A 65 4.02 -3.00 4.49
N ALA A 66 4.30 -4.01 5.33
CA ALA A 66 5.17 -3.86 6.49
C ALA A 66 6.62 -3.52 6.09
N LEU A 67 7.15 -4.15 5.03
CA LEU A 67 8.48 -3.86 4.50
C LEU A 67 8.56 -2.44 3.94
N ARG A 68 7.54 -2.00 3.19
CA ARG A 68 7.42 -0.61 2.72
C ARG A 68 7.47 0.37 3.89
N ASP A 69 6.69 0.12 4.94
CA ASP A 69 6.62 0.99 6.12
C ASP A 69 7.94 1.03 6.91
N LEU A 70 8.64 -0.09 7.00
CA LEU A 70 9.96 -0.15 7.60
C LEU A 70 10.97 0.70 6.81
N ARG A 71 11.04 0.52 5.49
CA ARG A 71 11.96 1.26 4.61
C ARG A 71 11.65 2.75 4.58
N LYS A 72 10.36 3.12 4.49
CA LYS A 72 9.92 4.52 4.58
C LYS A 72 10.37 5.16 5.88
N ARG A 73 10.19 4.48 7.02
CA ARG A 73 10.68 4.97 8.33
C ARG A 73 12.20 5.09 8.36
N ALA A 74 12.93 4.14 7.77
CA ALA A 74 14.39 4.21 7.70
C ALA A 74 14.87 5.41 6.86
N ILE A 75 14.28 5.63 5.67
CA ILE A 75 14.61 6.79 4.83
C ILE A 75 14.31 8.09 5.58
N ILE A 76 13.13 8.24 6.17
CA ILE A 76 12.75 9.44 6.93
C ILE A 76 13.72 9.72 8.10
N ARG A 77 14.25 8.67 8.74
CA ARG A 77 15.26 8.81 9.81
C ARG A 77 16.64 9.15 9.27
N ALA A 78 17.06 8.50 8.18
CA ALA A 78 18.38 8.66 7.57
C ALA A 78 18.54 9.99 6.83
N THR A 79 17.44 10.56 6.33
CA THR A 79 17.42 11.91 5.77
C THR A 79 16.83 12.89 6.79
N PRO A 80 17.64 13.48 7.71
CA PRO A 80 17.28 14.75 8.32
C PRO A 80 17.45 15.84 7.26
N ASN A 81 16.57 15.83 6.25
CA ASN A 81 16.35 16.81 5.19
C ASN A 81 17.52 17.79 4.89
N PRO A 82 18.40 17.48 3.92
CA PRO A 82 19.22 18.49 3.26
C PRO A 82 18.76 18.72 1.81
N THR A 83 18.93 19.97 1.35
CA THR A 83 18.82 20.52 -0.04
C THR A 83 17.44 21.04 -0.46
N HIS A 84 17.27 22.37 -0.63
CA HIS A 84 17.92 23.28 -1.61
C HIS A 84 17.54 22.92 -3.05
N SER A 85 16.39 23.42 -3.49
CA SER A 85 16.40 24.33 -4.64
C SER A 85 16.48 25.74 -4.04
N ASP A 86 17.70 26.25 -3.86
CA ASP A 86 17.91 27.69 -3.83
C ASP A 86 17.57 28.20 -5.22
N GLU A 87 16.40 28.82 -5.34
CA GLU A 87 16.09 29.90 -6.28
C GLU A 87 14.68 30.35 -5.87
N ASP A 88 14.63 31.24 -4.88
CA ASP A 88 13.72 32.38 -4.85
C ASP A 88 13.98 33.15 -3.54
N ASN A 89 14.84 34.15 -3.67
CA ASN A 89 15.05 35.20 -2.68
C ASN A 89 13.86 36.17 -2.75
N ASP A 90 12.84 35.94 -1.92
CA ASP A 90 11.80 36.95 -1.64
C ASP A 90 12.10 37.59 -0.29
N THR A 91 12.94 38.63 -0.32
CA THR A 91 13.10 39.58 0.79
C THR A 91 11.80 40.36 0.94
N ASN A 92 11.07 40.12 2.03
CA ASN A 92 9.99 40.99 2.47
C ASN A 92 10.51 41.89 3.61
N GLU A 93 10.34 43.20 3.46
CA GLU A 93 10.90 44.27 4.29
C GLU A 93 10.37 44.34 5.74
N ASP A 94 9.36 43.55 6.09
CA ASP A 94 8.79 43.56 7.44
C ASP A 94 9.30 42.39 8.28
N GLY A 95 10.10 42.69 9.31
CA GLY A 95 10.80 41.78 10.23
C GLY A 95 9.96 40.82 11.07
N LYS A 96 8.95 40.15 10.51
CA LYS A 96 8.22 39.03 11.11
C LYS A 96 8.77 37.69 10.61
N LYS A 97 9.52 36.98 11.47
CA LYS A 97 9.99 35.60 11.23
C LYS A 97 8.80 34.65 11.02
N ARG A 98 8.41 34.40 9.77
CA ARG A 98 7.51 33.29 9.40
C ARG A 98 8.23 31.95 9.65
N LYS A 99 7.79 31.20 10.65
CA LYS A 99 8.29 29.85 10.96
C LYS A 99 7.93 28.91 9.78
N LYS A 100 8.81 28.74 8.79
CA LYS A 100 8.63 27.81 7.65
C LYS A 100 8.37 26.39 8.20
N ARG A 101 7.17 25.85 7.97
CA ARG A 101 6.79 24.49 8.38
C ARG A 101 7.68 23.49 7.64
N LYS A 102 8.38 22.62 8.39
CA LYS A 102 9.25 21.57 7.82
C LYS A 102 8.45 20.74 6.80
N LYS A 103 8.96 20.58 5.57
CA LYS A 103 8.32 19.81 4.48
C LYS A 103 8.28 18.33 4.91
N LYS A 104 7.10 17.88 5.33
CA LYS A 104 6.85 16.51 5.79
C LYS A 104 6.82 15.58 4.58
N TRP A 105 7.38 14.38 4.69
CA TRP A 105 7.27 13.33 3.66
C TRP A 105 5.80 13.18 3.22
N ALA A 106 5.52 13.52 1.97
CA ALA A 106 4.16 13.57 1.44
C ALA A 106 3.58 12.15 1.31
N LYS A 107 2.27 12.04 1.53
CA LYS A 107 1.55 10.78 1.25
C LYS A 107 1.48 10.61 -0.27
N SER A 108 1.73 9.40 -0.74
CA SER A 108 1.63 9.03 -2.17
C SER A 108 0.70 7.85 -2.38
N ILE A 109 0.41 7.51 -3.63
CA ILE A 109 -0.47 6.40 -4.04
C ILE A 109 0.00 5.08 -3.41
N SER A 110 1.31 4.81 -3.43
CA SER A 110 1.86 3.59 -2.82
C SER A 110 1.64 3.48 -1.32
N ASP A 111 1.31 4.57 -0.61
CA ASP A 111 1.02 4.55 0.83
C ASP A 111 -0.35 3.91 1.13
N PHE A 112 -1.28 3.94 0.19
CA PHE A 112 -2.65 3.42 0.38
C PHE A 112 -2.89 2.12 -0.40
N ALA A 113 -2.18 1.94 -1.51
CA ALA A 113 -2.43 0.87 -2.46
C ALA A 113 -2.37 -0.54 -1.83
N GLY A 114 -1.38 -0.80 -0.96
CA GLY A 114 -1.24 -2.07 -0.26
C GLY A 114 -2.47 -2.41 0.61
N VAL A 115 -2.96 -1.44 1.38
CA VAL A 115 -4.13 -1.60 2.25
C VAL A 115 -5.40 -1.82 1.43
N LEU A 116 -5.59 -1.04 0.35
CA LEU A 116 -6.74 -1.20 -0.54
C LEU A 116 -6.77 -2.59 -1.17
N ARG A 117 -5.60 -3.13 -1.56
CA ARG A 117 -5.52 -4.48 -2.12
C ARG A 117 -5.90 -5.55 -1.10
N VAL A 118 -5.46 -5.43 0.14
CA VAL A 118 -5.86 -6.36 1.21
C VAL A 118 -7.38 -6.33 1.39
N LEU A 119 -8.00 -5.14 1.38
CA LEU A 119 -9.46 -5.01 1.44
C LEU A 119 -10.17 -5.68 0.25
N ASP A 120 -9.65 -5.51 -0.97
CA ASP A 120 -10.20 -6.18 -2.15
C ASP A 120 -10.16 -7.70 -2.02
N VAL A 121 -9.04 -8.26 -1.55
CA VAL A 121 -8.90 -9.70 -1.37
C VAL A 121 -9.85 -10.21 -0.28
N TYR A 122 -9.97 -9.50 0.84
CA TYR A 122 -10.96 -9.85 1.88
C TYR A 122 -12.39 -9.79 1.36
N ARG A 123 -12.77 -8.74 0.61
CA ARG A 123 -14.10 -8.62 -0.01
C ARG A 123 -14.40 -9.80 -0.92
N MET A 124 -13.44 -10.19 -1.76
CA MET A 124 -13.60 -11.37 -2.61
C MET A 124 -13.75 -12.65 -1.79
N ALA A 125 -12.95 -12.81 -0.74
CA ALA A 125 -12.97 -13.98 0.12
C ALA A 125 -14.31 -14.10 0.88
N THR A 126 -14.81 -13.03 1.50
CA THR A 126 -16.06 -13.05 2.28
C THR A 126 -17.30 -13.24 1.41
N VAL A 127 -17.31 -12.73 0.18
CA VAL A 127 -18.38 -13.01 -0.80
C VAL A 127 -18.40 -14.49 -1.19
N ARG A 128 -17.22 -15.12 -1.28
CA ARG A 128 -17.09 -16.53 -1.71
C ARG A 128 -17.31 -17.53 -0.57
N PHE A 129 -16.87 -17.21 0.65
CA PHE A 129 -16.92 -18.05 1.85
C PHE A 129 -17.79 -17.40 2.92
N LYS A 130 -19.07 -17.14 2.59
CA LYS A 130 -19.99 -16.34 3.42
C LYS A 130 -20.21 -16.90 4.83
N GLY A 131 -20.17 -18.23 4.98
CA GLY A 131 -20.38 -18.91 6.27
C GLY A 131 -19.13 -18.98 7.17
N ASP A 132 -17.99 -18.48 6.71
CA ASP A 132 -16.75 -18.55 7.48
C ASP A 132 -16.61 -17.35 8.43
N LEU A 133 -17.06 -17.53 9.68
CA LEU A 133 -17.02 -16.47 10.69
C LEU A 133 -15.59 -16.01 11.01
N ASP A 134 -14.62 -16.93 11.03
CA ASP A 134 -13.21 -16.60 11.28
C ASP A 134 -12.66 -15.63 10.23
N LEU A 135 -13.02 -15.85 8.96
CA LEU A 135 -12.65 -14.96 7.87
C LEU A 135 -13.28 -13.57 8.04
N TRP A 136 -14.54 -13.49 8.47
CA TRP A 136 -15.20 -12.23 8.78
C TRP A 136 -14.52 -11.50 9.95
N PHE A 137 -14.18 -12.20 11.03
CA PHE A 137 -13.47 -11.61 12.16
C PHE A 137 -12.11 -11.05 11.74
N ARG A 138 -11.33 -11.80 10.96
CA ARG A 138 -10.04 -11.31 10.40
C ARG A 138 -10.22 -10.06 9.54
N TYR A 139 -11.27 -10.02 8.71
CA TYR A 139 -11.57 -8.85 7.88
C TYR A 139 -11.96 -7.63 8.74
N LEU A 140 -12.83 -7.81 9.74
CA LEU A 140 -13.27 -6.75 10.63
C LEU A 140 -12.12 -6.22 11.48
N GLU A 141 -11.27 -7.12 12.01
CA GLU A 141 -10.09 -6.75 12.76
C GLU A 141 -9.12 -5.92 11.90
N PHE A 142 -8.88 -6.34 10.66
CA PHE A 142 -8.06 -5.58 9.72
C PHE A 142 -8.64 -4.18 9.45
N CYS A 143 -9.95 -4.08 9.20
CA CYS A 143 -10.64 -2.80 9.01
C CYS A 143 -10.49 -1.88 10.23
N ARG A 144 -10.65 -2.43 11.44
CA ARG A 144 -10.48 -1.72 12.72
C ARG A 144 -9.05 -1.20 12.88
N GLN A 145 -8.04 -2.05 12.67
CA GLN A 145 -6.64 -1.69 12.85
C GLN A 145 -6.16 -0.59 11.88
N LYS A 146 -6.60 -0.64 10.61
CA LYS A 146 -6.19 0.33 9.59
C LYS A 146 -7.10 1.57 9.50
N GLY A 147 -8.16 1.65 10.32
CA GLY A 147 -9.12 2.76 10.32
C GLY A 147 -9.91 2.88 9.01
N HIS A 148 -10.18 1.76 8.33
CA HIS A 148 -10.90 1.70 7.05
C HIS A 148 -12.34 1.21 7.25
N GLY A 149 -13.31 1.91 6.64
CA GLY A 149 -14.74 1.53 6.63
C GLY A 149 -15.65 2.47 7.44
N ARG A 150 -16.91 2.06 7.62
CA ARG A 150 -17.94 2.79 8.40
C ARG A 150 -17.69 2.82 9.91
N MET A 151 -16.65 2.15 10.40
CA MET A 151 -16.25 2.12 11.82
C MET A 151 -15.33 3.28 12.19
N LYS A 152 -15.66 4.51 11.77
CA LYS A 152 -15.09 5.68 12.44
C LYS A 152 -15.77 5.76 13.81
N GLN A 153 -15.07 5.32 14.86
CA GLN A 153 -15.50 5.61 16.22
C GLN A 153 -15.49 7.14 16.37
N HIS A 154 -16.68 7.73 16.44
CA HIS A 154 -16.84 9.05 17.02
C HIS A 154 -16.44 8.92 18.49
N ILE A 155 -15.27 9.44 18.83
CA ILE A 155 -14.90 9.83 20.20
C ILE A 155 -14.83 11.35 20.18
#